data_AF-E1X5V4-F1
#
_entry.id   AF-E1X5V4-F1
#
_cell.length_a   1.000
_cell.length_b   1.000
_cell.length_c   1.000
_cell.angle_alpha   90.00
_cell.angle_beta   90.00
_cell.angle_gamma   90.00
#
_symmetry.space_group_name_H-M   'P 1'
#
loop_
_entity.id
_entity.type
_entity.pdbx_description
1 polymer ?
#
loop_
_entity_poly.entity_id
_entity_poly.type
_entity_poly.pdbx_seq_one_letter_code
_entity_poly.pdbx_strand_id
1 'polypeptide(L)'
;MSYNEMVREVFMSKPWELQYDGSKLIINVAKLSVQHNVRCFFSHPKTEHDAHESLFRFFNEVSWFQKTSISNINGCIVHGSNVYYNYNINQESYLLEFEQRVFDKKQHLGLGFFREAISNESPFYRLLCFYKILEVPFEKSKHKDKVEWIKECITTLESELACSFRDRKVHYLGGKSLDEWLYIDGRHGVAHAHLNHPVRDPNNYQDWEDIKWANTVLEELAKKTIVQKLSVQESL
;
A
#
# COMPACT_ATOMS: atom_id res chain seq x y z
N MET A 1 -0.66 9.53 -38.46
CA MET A 1 -1.24 9.86 -37.14
C MET A 1 -0.10 9.97 -36.16
N SER A 2 0.08 11.13 -35.53
CA SER A 2 1.15 11.34 -34.54
C SER A 2 0.84 10.60 -33.24
N TYR A 3 1.86 10.23 -32.46
CA TYR A 3 1.68 9.62 -31.13
C TYR A 3 0.74 10.45 -30.24
N ASN A 4 0.78 11.78 -30.36
CA ASN A 4 -0.07 12.70 -29.62
C ASN A 4 -1.55 12.67 -30.05
N GLU A 5 -1.84 12.35 -31.32
CA GLU A 5 -3.22 12.17 -31.81
C GLU A 5 -3.81 10.85 -31.32
N MET A 6 -3.01 9.77 -31.33
CA MET A 6 -3.41 8.45 -30.83
C MET A 6 -3.66 8.48 -29.30
N VAL A 7 -2.86 9.24 -28.54
CA VAL A 7 -3.07 9.46 -27.10
C VAL A 7 -4.32 10.29 -26.82
N ARG A 8 -4.80 11.14 -27.74
CA ARG A 8 -6.05 11.90 -27.53
C ARG A 8 -7.32 11.08 -27.75
N GLU A 9 -7.29 10.06 -28.60
CA GLU A 9 -8.45 9.17 -28.82
C GLU A 9 -8.62 8.10 -27.73
N VAL A 10 -7.54 7.73 -27.03
CA VAL A 10 -7.54 6.62 -26.06
C VAL A 10 -7.98 7.06 -24.66
N PHE A 11 -7.86 8.35 -24.32
CA PHE A 11 -8.26 8.90 -23.03
C PHE A 11 -9.67 9.52 -23.11
N MET A 12 -10.46 9.44 -22.04
CA MET A 12 -11.83 9.97 -22.01
C MET A 12 -11.88 11.42 -22.54
N SER A 13 -12.95 11.75 -23.27
CA SER A 13 -13.12 13.04 -23.96
C SER A 13 -13.16 14.26 -23.02
N LYS A 14 -13.33 14.06 -21.70
CA LYS A 14 -13.27 15.12 -20.68
C LYS A 14 -12.43 14.69 -19.48
N PRO A 15 -11.38 15.46 -19.12
CA PRO A 15 -10.60 15.21 -17.90
C PRO A 15 -11.44 15.44 -16.66
N TRP A 16 -11.02 14.80 -15.59
CA TRP A 16 -11.58 14.96 -14.26
C TRP A 16 -10.76 15.95 -13.48
N GLU A 17 -11.43 16.76 -12.66
CA GLU A 17 -10.81 17.85 -11.93
C GLU A 17 -11.28 17.82 -10.48
N LEU A 18 -10.34 17.80 -9.55
CA LEU A 18 -10.63 17.83 -8.12
C LEU A 18 -9.60 18.69 -7.38
N GLN A 19 -9.92 19.09 -6.14
CA GLN A 19 -8.98 19.77 -5.25
C GLN A 19 -8.27 18.74 -4.38
N TYR A 20 -6.93 18.79 -4.35
CA TYR A 20 -6.11 17.93 -3.51
C TYR A 20 -4.85 18.67 -3.06
N ASP A 21 -4.51 18.59 -1.77
CA ASP A 21 -3.45 19.37 -1.12
C ASP A 21 -3.49 20.88 -1.48
N GLY A 22 -4.71 21.43 -1.58
CA GLY A 22 -4.95 22.83 -1.92
C GLY A 22 -4.61 23.22 -3.36
N SER A 23 -4.44 22.24 -4.26
CA SER A 23 -4.16 22.46 -5.69
C SER A 23 -5.17 21.72 -6.57
N LYS A 24 -5.43 22.26 -7.76
CA LYS A 24 -6.30 21.62 -8.76
C LYS A 24 -5.55 20.46 -9.44
N LEU A 25 -5.96 19.24 -9.13
CA LEU A 25 -5.50 18.00 -9.75
C LEU A 25 -6.37 17.67 -10.97
N ILE A 26 -5.73 17.41 -12.10
CA ILE A 26 -6.38 17.02 -13.35
C ILE A 26 -6.02 15.56 -13.65
N ILE A 27 -7.05 14.75 -13.91
CA ILE A 27 -6.94 13.31 -14.10
C ILE A 27 -7.52 12.96 -15.48
N ASN A 28 -6.72 12.32 -16.32
CA ASN A 28 -7.14 11.76 -17.61
C ASN A 28 -7.06 10.24 -17.54
N VAL A 29 -8.09 9.57 -18.04
CA VAL A 29 -8.17 8.10 -17.99
C VAL A 29 -8.24 7.53 -19.37
N ALA A 30 -7.33 6.60 -19.67
CA ALA A 30 -7.39 5.70 -20.80
C ALA A 30 -7.87 4.34 -20.33
N LYS A 31 -9.04 3.93 -20.82
CA LYS A 31 -9.60 2.62 -20.50
C LYS A 31 -8.94 1.56 -21.39
N LEU A 32 -8.13 0.67 -20.81
CA LEU A 32 -7.66 -0.54 -21.48
C LEU A 32 -8.39 -1.75 -20.90
N SER A 33 -8.25 -2.90 -21.57
CA SER A 33 -8.97 -4.14 -21.23
C SER A 33 -8.58 -4.77 -19.89
N VAL A 34 -7.35 -4.54 -19.41
CA VAL A 34 -6.82 -5.19 -18.19
C VAL A 34 -6.55 -4.18 -17.06
N GLN A 35 -6.18 -2.96 -17.42
CA GLN A 35 -5.85 -1.90 -16.46
C GLN A 35 -6.11 -0.55 -17.13
N HIS A 36 -6.51 0.45 -16.35
CA HIS A 36 -6.64 1.81 -16.85
C HIS A 36 -5.30 2.52 -16.74
N ASN A 37 -4.90 3.19 -17.81
CA ASN A 37 -3.78 4.13 -17.74
C ASN A 37 -4.35 5.48 -17.30
N VAL A 38 -3.88 5.98 -16.16
CA VAL A 38 -4.32 7.24 -15.58
C VAL A 38 -3.17 8.22 -15.64
N ARG A 39 -3.42 9.35 -16.31
CA ARG A 39 -2.51 10.47 -16.36
C ARG A 39 -2.96 11.56 -15.40
N CYS A 40 -2.14 11.87 -14.41
CA CYS A 40 -2.39 12.93 -13.45
C CYS A 40 -1.42 14.08 -13.63
N PHE A 41 -1.92 15.32 -13.51
CA PHE A 41 -1.08 16.51 -13.45
C PHE A 41 -1.75 17.64 -12.67
N PHE A 42 -0.93 18.51 -12.08
CA PHE A 42 -1.38 19.75 -11.45
C PHE A 42 -1.25 20.89 -12.43
N SER A 43 -2.29 21.73 -12.53
CA SER A 43 -2.28 22.89 -13.44
C SER A 43 -1.24 23.95 -13.05
N HIS A 44 -0.95 24.11 -11.75
CA HIS A 44 -0.01 25.09 -11.20
C HIS A 44 0.56 24.62 -9.84
N PRO A 45 1.45 23.61 -9.80
CA PRO A 45 2.09 23.18 -8.57
C PRO A 45 3.11 24.21 -8.07
N LYS A 46 3.34 24.26 -6.75
CA LYS A 46 4.36 25.12 -6.13
C LYS A 46 5.78 24.72 -6.58
N THR A 47 6.07 23.42 -6.56
CA THR A 47 7.30 22.81 -7.08
C THR A 47 7.01 21.43 -7.68
N GLU A 48 7.95 20.88 -8.46
CA GLU A 48 7.86 19.50 -8.96
C GLU A 48 7.80 18.49 -7.82
N HIS A 49 8.68 18.65 -6.84
CA HIS A 49 8.76 17.77 -5.68
C HIS A 49 7.43 17.75 -4.89
N ASP A 50 6.84 18.93 -4.63
CA ASP A 50 5.56 19.01 -3.92
C ASP A 50 4.43 18.32 -4.70
N ALA A 51 4.43 18.44 -6.04
CA ALA A 51 3.48 17.74 -6.89
C ALA A 51 3.66 16.22 -6.82
N HIS A 52 4.92 15.73 -6.81
CA HIS A 52 5.23 14.31 -6.71
C HIS A 52 4.71 13.72 -5.41
N GLU A 53 5.02 14.37 -4.28
CA GLU A 53 4.54 13.94 -2.98
C GLU A 53 3.02 13.98 -2.88
N SER A 54 2.39 15.03 -3.43
CA SER A 54 0.94 15.17 -3.43
C SER A 54 0.25 14.07 -4.24
N LEU A 55 0.78 13.72 -5.41
CA LEU A 55 0.27 12.58 -6.19
C LEU A 55 0.43 11.26 -5.44
N PHE A 56 1.56 11.04 -4.78
CA PHE A 56 1.72 9.84 -3.95
C PHE A 56 0.69 9.77 -2.84
N ARG A 57 0.40 10.88 -2.15
CA ARG A 57 -0.65 10.94 -1.12
C ARG A 57 -2.04 10.66 -1.71
N PHE A 58 -2.37 11.27 -2.85
CA PHE A 58 -3.62 11.02 -3.56
C PHE A 58 -3.81 9.54 -3.84
N PHE A 59 -2.80 8.89 -4.42
CA PHE A 59 -2.88 7.48 -4.74
C PHE A 59 -2.85 6.55 -3.53
N ASN A 60 -2.26 6.97 -2.41
CA ASN A 60 -2.38 6.24 -1.15
C ASN A 60 -3.85 6.14 -0.72
N GLU A 61 -4.58 7.26 -0.79
CA GLU A 61 -6.00 7.31 -0.45
C GLU A 61 -6.85 6.55 -1.47
N VAL A 62 -6.59 6.69 -2.77
CA VAL A 62 -7.28 5.90 -3.81
C VAL A 62 -7.12 4.41 -3.52
N SER A 63 -5.91 3.94 -3.25
CA SER A 63 -5.68 2.53 -2.94
C SER A 63 -6.45 2.04 -1.72
N TRP A 64 -6.53 2.88 -0.69
CA TRP A 64 -7.23 2.55 0.55
C TRP A 64 -8.74 2.55 0.39
N PHE A 65 -9.33 3.69 0.02
CA PHE A 65 -10.78 3.88 -0.04
C PHE A 65 -11.45 3.13 -1.19
N GLN A 66 -10.73 2.95 -2.31
CA GLN A 66 -11.26 2.28 -3.50
C GLN A 66 -10.77 0.83 -3.63
N LYS A 67 -10.04 0.31 -2.62
CA LYS A 67 -9.54 -1.07 -2.55
C LYS A 67 -8.83 -1.52 -3.83
N THR A 68 -7.97 -0.65 -4.33
CA THR A 68 -7.43 -0.72 -5.69
C THR A 68 -5.90 -0.71 -5.67
N SER A 69 -5.27 -1.57 -6.47
CA SER A 69 -3.81 -1.60 -6.60
C SER A 69 -3.35 -0.59 -7.66
N ILE A 70 -2.19 0.03 -7.44
CA ILE A 70 -1.63 1.07 -8.30
C ILE A 70 -0.20 0.71 -8.67
N SER A 71 0.07 0.54 -9.95
CA SER A 71 1.40 0.18 -10.45
C SER A 71 1.94 1.19 -11.46
N ASN A 72 3.23 1.04 -11.79
CA ASN A 72 3.92 1.82 -12.81
C ASN A 72 3.89 3.34 -12.61
N ILE A 73 4.09 3.80 -11.37
CA ILE A 73 4.18 5.23 -11.06
C ILE A 73 5.43 5.82 -11.74
N ASN A 74 5.24 6.45 -12.90
CA ASN A 74 6.32 7.02 -13.69
C ASN A 74 6.00 8.46 -14.07
N GLY A 75 6.95 9.36 -13.80
CA GLY A 75 6.83 10.79 -14.08
C GLY A 75 7.52 11.22 -15.37
N CYS A 76 7.07 12.31 -15.97
CA CYS A 76 7.81 13.04 -17.01
C CYS A 76 7.61 14.55 -16.80
N ILE A 77 8.69 15.32 -16.91
CA ILE A 77 8.65 16.78 -16.88
C ILE A 77 8.24 17.25 -18.27
N VAL A 78 7.01 17.74 -18.40
CA VAL A 78 6.50 18.26 -19.68
C VAL A 78 6.07 19.70 -19.46
N HIS A 79 7.02 20.62 -19.68
CA HIS A 79 6.87 22.08 -19.59
C HIS A 79 6.82 22.64 -18.16
N GLY A 80 7.70 23.62 -17.90
CA GLY A 80 7.81 24.32 -16.62
C GLY A 80 6.44 24.70 -16.08
N SER A 81 6.22 24.33 -14.81
CA SER A 81 4.96 24.39 -14.06
C SER A 81 3.94 23.25 -14.25
N ASN A 82 4.24 22.13 -14.92
CA ASN A 82 3.36 20.96 -14.93
C ASN A 82 4.14 19.65 -14.76
N VAL A 83 3.62 18.78 -13.90
CA VAL A 83 4.17 17.43 -13.67
C VAL A 83 3.17 16.41 -14.18
N TYR A 84 3.63 15.47 -15.01
CA TYR A 84 2.80 14.40 -15.53
C TYR A 84 3.24 13.06 -14.99
N TYR A 85 2.28 12.28 -14.52
CA TYR A 85 2.51 10.89 -14.16
C TYR A 85 1.52 9.97 -14.83
N ASN A 86 2.00 8.79 -15.23
CA ASN A 86 1.14 7.70 -15.65
C ASN A 86 1.08 6.64 -14.54
N TYR A 87 -0.11 6.13 -14.29
CA TYR A 87 -0.40 5.08 -13.32
C TYR A 87 -1.25 4.01 -13.97
N ASN A 88 -1.11 2.78 -13.52
CA ASN A 88 -2.01 1.71 -13.89
C ASN A 88 -2.92 1.34 -12.73
N ILE A 89 -4.23 1.31 -13.00
CA ILE A 89 -5.28 1.06 -12.01
C ILE A 89 -6.12 -0.13 -12.48
N ASN A 90 -6.34 -1.12 -11.60
CA ASN A 90 -6.96 -2.40 -11.96
C ASN A 90 -8.49 -2.46 -11.84
N GLN A 91 -9.16 -1.39 -11.41
CA GLN A 91 -10.61 -1.33 -11.24
C GLN A 91 -11.18 -0.04 -11.83
N GLU A 92 -12.47 -0.01 -12.18
CA GLU A 92 -13.16 1.18 -12.71
C GLU A 92 -13.71 2.10 -11.60
N SER A 93 -13.85 1.60 -10.37
CA SER A 93 -14.52 2.26 -9.24
C SER A 93 -13.76 3.46 -8.65
N TYR A 94 -12.45 3.58 -8.90
CA TYR A 94 -11.61 4.69 -8.40
C TYR A 94 -12.06 6.09 -8.85
N LEU A 95 -12.99 6.11 -9.80
CA LEU A 95 -13.62 7.29 -10.37
C LEU A 95 -14.83 7.75 -9.51
N LEU A 96 -15.34 7.07 -8.51
CA LEU A 96 -16.51 7.61 -7.80
C LEU A 96 -16.10 8.60 -6.68
N GLU A 97 -16.61 9.84 -6.80
CA GLU A 97 -16.66 10.91 -5.77
C GLU A 97 -15.50 10.92 -4.77
N PHE A 98 -14.31 11.35 -5.22
CA PHE A 98 -13.13 11.45 -4.36
C PHE A 98 -13.07 12.79 -3.61
N GLU A 99 -12.90 12.72 -2.30
CA GLU A 99 -12.55 13.85 -1.43
C GLU A 99 -11.33 13.47 -0.59
N GLN A 100 -10.40 14.41 -0.40
CA GLN A 100 -9.25 14.22 0.48
C GLN A 100 -9.70 14.08 1.93
N ARG A 101 -9.32 12.98 2.58
CA ARG A 101 -9.69 12.67 3.96
C ARG A 101 -8.48 12.51 4.88
N VAL A 102 -7.29 12.37 4.30
CA VAL A 102 -6.05 12.16 5.04
C VAL A 102 -5.17 13.40 4.96
N PHE A 103 -4.69 13.82 6.14
CA PHE A 103 -3.91 15.05 6.30
C PHE A 103 -2.70 14.87 7.24
N ASP A 104 -2.72 13.87 8.14
CA ASP A 104 -1.63 13.64 9.06
C ASP A 104 -0.48 12.84 8.41
N LYS A 105 0.76 13.19 8.79
CA LYS A 105 1.97 12.58 8.22
C LYS A 105 2.06 11.08 8.51
N LYS A 106 1.66 10.63 9.70
CA LYS A 106 1.67 9.19 10.05
C LYS A 106 0.59 8.45 9.27
N GLN A 107 -0.59 9.05 9.08
CA GLN A 107 -1.64 8.47 8.24
C GLN A 107 -1.16 8.28 6.80
N HIS A 108 -0.59 9.31 6.17
CA HIS A 108 -0.04 9.19 4.82
C HIS A 108 1.07 8.14 4.73
N LEU A 109 1.93 8.03 5.75
CA LEU A 109 2.97 7.02 5.80
C LEU A 109 2.41 5.60 5.90
N GLY A 110 1.39 5.40 6.75
CA GLY A 110 0.68 4.13 6.87
C GLY A 110 -0.01 3.72 5.57
N LEU A 111 -0.76 4.63 4.95
CA LEU A 111 -1.40 4.37 3.66
C LEU A 111 -0.40 4.19 2.52
N GLY A 112 0.75 4.87 2.57
CA GLY A 112 1.85 4.68 1.62
C GLY A 112 2.39 3.27 1.65
N PHE A 113 2.73 2.75 2.83
CA PHE A 113 3.14 1.35 2.96
C PHE A 113 2.03 0.39 2.57
N PHE A 114 0.76 0.72 2.85
CA PHE A 114 -0.36 -0.13 2.44
C PHE A 114 -0.47 -0.23 0.92
N ARG A 115 -0.44 0.91 0.21
CA ARG A 115 -0.41 0.97 -1.26
C ARG A 115 0.73 0.12 -1.82
N GLU A 116 1.95 0.29 -1.31
CA GLU A 116 3.12 -0.48 -1.74
C GLU A 116 2.93 -1.99 -1.51
N ALA A 117 2.35 -2.38 -0.37
CA ALA A 117 2.11 -3.79 -0.06
C ALA A 117 1.07 -4.42 -1.00
N ILE A 118 -0.06 -3.75 -1.27
CA ILE A 118 -1.11 -4.34 -2.12
C ILE A 118 -0.79 -4.27 -3.62
N SER A 119 0.10 -3.36 -4.02
CA SER A 119 0.41 -3.12 -5.43
C SER A 119 1.65 -3.86 -5.93
N ASN A 120 2.48 -4.38 -5.03
CA ASN A 120 3.66 -5.16 -5.39
C ASN A 120 3.34 -6.67 -5.43
N GLU A 121 3.97 -7.45 -6.31
CA GLU A 121 3.73 -8.90 -6.41
C GLU A 121 4.60 -9.76 -5.48
N SER A 122 5.70 -9.21 -4.94
CA SER A 122 6.65 -9.95 -4.10
C SER A 122 6.13 -10.16 -2.68
N PRO A 123 5.87 -11.42 -2.23
CA PRO A 123 5.39 -11.68 -0.86
C PRO A 123 6.32 -11.16 0.23
N PHE A 124 7.63 -11.17 -0.02
CA PHE A 124 8.65 -10.67 0.90
C PHE A 124 8.53 -9.15 1.09
N TYR A 125 8.37 -8.41 -0.01
CA TYR A 125 8.20 -6.95 0.06
C TYR A 125 6.88 -6.56 0.70
N ARG A 126 5.79 -7.28 0.40
CA ARG A 126 4.49 -7.09 1.07
C ARG A 126 4.63 -7.23 2.58
N LEU A 127 5.29 -8.29 3.04
CA LEU A 127 5.51 -8.57 4.45
C LEU A 127 6.23 -7.40 5.13
N LEU A 128 7.30 -6.89 4.51
CA LEU A 128 8.03 -5.74 5.03
C LEU A 128 7.18 -4.48 5.12
N CYS A 129 6.39 -4.18 4.08
CA CYS A 129 5.51 -3.02 4.08
C CYS A 129 4.41 -3.13 5.15
N PHE A 130 3.74 -4.28 5.28
CA PHE A 130 2.75 -4.48 6.35
C PHE A 130 3.38 -4.35 7.75
N TYR A 131 4.58 -4.90 7.97
CA TYR A 131 5.30 -4.68 9.22
C TYR A 131 5.59 -3.22 9.50
N LYS A 132 6.00 -2.45 8.48
CA LYS A 132 6.28 -1.02 8.67
C LYS A 132 5.02 -0.27 9.12
N ILE A 133 3.83 -0.63 8.62
CA ILE A 133 2.56 -0.06 9.10
C ILE A 133 2.39 -0.30 10.60
N LEU A 134 2.67 -1.51 11.08
CA LEU A 134 2.61 -1.85 12.51
C LEU A 134 3.62 -1.05 13.36
N GLU A 135 4.66 -0.47 12.77
CA GLU A 135 5.60 0.39 13.49
C GLU A 135 5.17 1.86 13.52
N VAL A 136 4.42 2.35 12.52
CA VAL A 136 4.10 3.80 12.36
C VAL A 136 3.53 4.47 13.62
N PRO A 137 2.52 3.89 14.31
CA PRO A 137 1.93 4.56 15.47
C PRO A 137 2.74 4.38 16.76
N PHE A 138 3.66 3.43 16.83
CA PHE A 138 4.36 3.08 18.06
C PHE A 138 5.76 3.69 18.10
N GLU A 139 6.10 4.31 19.23
CA GLU A 139 7.46 4.73 19.49
C GLU A 139 8.37 3.52 19.74
N LYS A 140 9.65 3.62 19.37
CA LYS A 140 10.64 2.55 19.58
C LYS A 140 10.73 2.10 21.05
N SER A 141 10.54 3.03 21.99
CA SER A 141 10.51 2.77 23.43
C SER A 141 9.29 1.96 23.89
N LYS A 142 8.20 1.96 23.13
CA LYS A 142 6.91 1.31 23.44
C LYS A 142 6.74 -0.03 22.70
N HIS A 143 7.84 -0.78 22.57
CA HIS A 143 7.82 -2.06 21.88
C HIS A 143 6.86 -3.07 22.54
N LYS A 144 6.75 -3.06 23.87
CA LYS A 144 5.85 -3.96 24.62
C LYS A 144 4.39 -3.70 24.29
N ASP A 145 3.95 -2.43 24.31
CA ASP A 145 2.58 -2.03 23.97
C ASP A 145 2.16 -2.53 22.57
N LYS A 146 3.09 -2.47 21.61
CA LYS A 146 2.86 -3.00 20.27
C LYS A 146 2.69 -4.53 20.28
N VAL A 147 3.55 -5.26 20.98
CA VAL A 147 3.48 -6.72 21.07
C VAL A 147 2.17 -7.16 21.73
N GLU A 148 1.77 -6.51 22.82
CA GLU A 148 0.50 -6.77 23.52
C GLU A 148 -0.69 -6.49 22.60
N TRP A 149 -0.69 -5.34 21.92
CA TRP A 149 -1.74 -5.01 20.96
C TRP A 149 -1.84 -6.01 19.79
N ILE A 150 -0.71 -6.46 19.25
CA ILE A 150 -0.69 -7.50 18.19
C ILE A 150 -1.31 -8.81 18.70
N LYS A 151 -0.95 -9.25 19.93
CA LYS A 151 -1.51 -10.45 20.53
C LYS A 151 -3.03 -10.36 20.67
N GLU A 152 -3.53 -9.21 21.12
CA GLU A 152 -4.98 -8.96 21.20
C GLU A 152 -5.63 -9.01 19.82
N CYS A 153 -5.07 -8.30 18.83
CA CYS A 153 -5.62 -8.28 17.48
C CYS A 153 -5.65 -9.67 16.80
N ILE A 154 -4.65 -10.52 17.04
CA ILE A 154 -4.63 -11.90 16.53
C ILE A 154 -5.86 -12.70 16.97
N THR A 155 -6.43 -12.42 18.16
CA THR A 155 -7.65 -13.10 18.63
C THR A 155 -8.92 -12.63 17.92
N THR A 156 -8.86 -11.51 17.22
CA THR A 156 -10.01 -10.84 16.56
C THR A 156 -9.83 -10.71 15.05
N LEU A 157 -8.99 -11.57 14.45
CA LEU A 157 -8.89 -11.72 13.00
C LEU A 157 -10.25 -12.13 12.42
N GLU A 158 -10.60 -11.62 11.24
CA GLU A 158 -11.92 -11.78 10.62
C GLU A 158 -11.84 -12.56 9.30
N SER A 159 -10.75 -12.41 8.57
CA SER A 159 -10.44 -13.10 7.33
C SER A 159 -10.31 -14.60 7.57
N GLU A 160 -11.04 -15.40 6.80
CA GLU A 160 -10.97 -16.86 6.88
C GLU A 160 -9.54 -17.39 6.68
N LEU A 161 -8.78 -16.78 5.77
CA LEU A 161 -7.38 -17.15 5.52
C LEU A 161 -6.48 -16.78 6.70
N ALA A 162 -6.69 -15.61 7.30
CA ALA A 162 -5.93 -15.16 8.46
C ALA A 162 -6.24 -16.04 9.69
N CYS A 163 -7.51 -16.36 9.92
CA CYS A 163 -7.96 -17.31 10.94
C CYS A 163 -7.35 -18.70 10.70
N SER A 164 -7.40 -19.21 9.48
CA SER A 164 -6.81 -20.50 9.11
C SER A 164 -5.30 -20.54 9.38
N PHE A 165 -4.57 -19.45 9.09
CA PHE A 165 -3.15 -19.37 9.42
C PHE A 165 -2.89 -19.28 10.92
N ARG A 166 -3.68 -18.49 11.67
CA ARG A 166 -3.60 -18.41 13.13
C ARG A 166 -3.81 -19.77 13.79
N ASP A 167 -4.78 -20.52 13.30
CA ASP A 167 -5.18 -21.81 13.85
C ASP A 167 -4.29 -22.96 13.36
N ARG A 168 -3.28 -22.66 12.53
CA ARG A 168 -2.23 -23.65 12.22
C ARG A 168 -1.58 -24.11 13.51
N LYS A 169 -1.41 -25.42 13.60
CA LYS A 169 -0.76 -26.03 14.75
C LYS A 169 0.66 -25.48 14.90
N VAL A 170 1.02 -25.16 16.14
CA VAL A 170 2.31 -24.61 16.57
C VAL A 170 3.52 -25.39 16.02
N HIS A 171 3.39 -26.69 15.77
CA HIS A 171 4.49 -27.48 15.18
C HIS A 171 4.83 -27.05 13.74
N TYR A 172 3.87 -26.53 12.97
CA TYR A 172 4.12 -25.94 11.64
C TYR A 172 4.80 -24.57 11.70
N LEU A 173 4.80 -23.93 12.87
CA LEU A 173 5.52 -22.69 13.16
C LEU A 173 6.84 -22.97 13.89
N GLY A 174 7.34 -24.22 13.84
CA GLY A 174 8.57 -24.62 14.51
C GLY A 174 8.50 -24.55 16.03
N GLY A 175 7.31 -24.74 16.61
CA GLY A 175 7.11 -24.71 18.05
C GLY A 175 6.75 -23.33 18.63
N LYS A 176 6.72 -22.28 17.80
CA LYS A 176 6.48 -20.89 18.24
C LYS A 176 5.00 -20.52 18.19
N SER A 177 4.59 -19.58 19.05
CA SER A 177 3.30 -18.91 18.87
C SER A 177 3.33 -18.04 17.61
N LEU A 178 2.16 -17.71 17.05
CA LEU A 178 2.07 -16.91 15.83
C LEU A 178 2.77 -15.55 15.97
N ASP A 179 2.57 -14.85 17.09
CA ASP A 179 3.19 -13.56 17.36
C ASP A 179 4.72 -13.64 17.44
N GLU A 180 5.23 -14.70 18.06
CA GLU A 180 6.67 -14.96 18.16
C GLU A 180 7.28 -15.31 16.80
N TRP A 181 6.62 -16.18 16.04
CA TRP A 181 7.03 -16.55 14.68
C TRP A 181 7.06 -15.33 13.76
N LEU A 182 6.01 -14.51 13.82
CA LEU A 182 5.91 -13.27 13.06
C LEU A 182 7.11 -12.36 13.33
N TYR A 183 7.46 -12.17 14.60
CA TYR A 183 8.60 -11.33 14.99
C TYR A 183 9.96 -11.90 14.55
N ILE A 184 10.25 -13.16 14.85
CA ILE A 184 11.56 -13.78 14.64
C ILE A 184 11.74 -14.24 13.19
N ASP A 185 10.84 -15.11 12.70
CA ASP A 185 11.01 -15.79 11.42
C ASP A 185 10.41 -14.99 10.26
N GLY A 186 9.43 -14.12 10.55
CA GLY A 186 8.83 -13.21 9.58
C GLY A 186 9.65 -11.94 9.39
N ARG A 187 9.60 -11.02 10.36
CA ARG A 187 10.24 -9.70 10.24
C ARG A 187 11.77 -9.82 10.14
N HIS A 188 12.43 -10.45 11.11
CA HIS A 188 13.90 -10.51 11.08
C HIS A 188 14.41 -11.37 9.95
N GLY A 189 13.73 -12.50 9.67
CA GLY A 189 14.01 -13.39 8.56
C GLY A 189 14.02 -12.71 7.19
N VAL A 190 13.19 -11.68 6.98
CA VAL A 190 13.09 -10.97 5.70
C VAL A 190 13.84 -9.63 5.71
N ALA A 191 13.99 -8.97 6.86
CA ALA A 191 14.61 -7.65 6.95
C ALA A 191 16.15 -7.68 6.93
N HIS A 192 16.75 -8.83 7.25
CA HIS A 192 18.21 -8.97 7.34
C HIS A 192 18.70 -10.09 6.42
N ALA A 193 19.81 -9.83 5.71
CA ALA A 193 20.46 -10.81 4.83
C ALA A 193 21.73 -11.43 5.44
N HIS A 194 21.97 -11.19 6.73
CA HIS A 194 23.14 -11.70 7.43
C HIS A 194 22.95 -13.20 7.69
N LEU A 195 23.78 -14.04 7.08
CA LEU A 195 23.70 -15.51 7.19
C LEU A 195 23.84 -16.05 8.63
N ASN A 196 24.30 -15.23 9.58
CA ASN A 196 24.42 -15.58 11.00
C ASN A 196 23.10 -15.34 11.79
N HIS A 197 22.06 -14.86 11.13
CA HIS A 197 20.71 -14.67 11.68
C HIS A 197 19.72 -15.54 10.89
N PRO A 198 18.48 -15.72 11.37
CA PRO A 198 17.42 -16.26 10.52
C PRO A 198 17.32 -15.43 9.24
N VAL A 199 17.40 -16.08 8.08
CA VAL A 199 17.23 -15.48 6.76
C VAL A 199 16.24 -16.33 5.99
N ARG A 200 15.23 -15.70 5.40
CA ARG A 200 14.27 -16.34 4.49
C ARG A 200 14.79 -16.21 3.06
N ASP A 201 14.96 -17.33 2.39
CA ASP A 201 15.52 -17.40 1.05
C ASP A 201 14.40 -17.29 -0.01
N PRO A 202 14.39 -16.26 -0.88
CA PRO A 202 13.41 -16.16 -1.95
C PRO A 202 13.51 -17.27 -3.01
N ASN A 203 14.59 -18.06 -3.02
CA ASN A 203 14.72 -19.25 -3.85
C ASN A 203 14.17 -20.52 -3.17
N ASN A 204 13.77 -20.43 -1.90
CA ASN A 204 13.18 -21.54 -1.15
C ASN A 204 11.64 -21.43 -1.19
N TYR A 205 10.99 -22.47 -1.73
CA TYR A 205 9.53 -22.50 -1.86
C TYR A 205 8.80 -22.50 -0.51
N GLN A 206 9.33 -23.19 0.50
CA GLN A 206 8.71 -23.21 1.83
C GLN A 206 8.75 -21.82 2.47
N ASP A 207 9.87 -21.11 2.35
CA ASP A 207 9.99 -19.73 2.83
C ASP A 207 9.00 -18.81 2.11
N TRP A 208 8.90 -18.95 0.78
CA TRP A 208 7.94 -18.20 -0.02
C TRP A 208 6.49 -18.48 0.41
N GLU A 209 6.14 -19.75 0.62
CA GLU A 209 4.80 -20.17 1.03
C GLU A 209 4.46 -19.68 2.44
N ASP A 210 5.38 -19.86 3.40
CA ASP A 210 5.25 -19.38 4.77
C ASP A 210 4.98 -17.86 4.81
N ILE A 211 5.76 -17.09 4.04
CA ILE A 211 5.61 -15.63 3.95
C ILE A 211 4.30 -15.24 3.27
N LYS A 212 3.89 -15.96 2.22
CA LYS A 212 2.60 -15.74 1.57
C LYS A 212 1.45 -15.91 2.58
N TRP A 213 1.50 -16.94 3.41
CA TRP A 213 0.49 -17.13 4.45
C TRP A 213 0.59 -16.08 5.56
N ALA A 214 1.79 -15.72 6.00
CA ALA A 214 1.99 -14.65 6.98
C ALA A 214 1.41 -13.30 6.52
N ASN A 215 1.48 -13.00 5.23
CA ASN A 215 0.88 -11.80 4.65
C ASN A 215 -0.64 -11.74 4.86
N THR A 216 -1.35 -12.87 4.91
CA THR A 216 -2.81 -12.86 5.15
C THR A 216 -3.17 -12.32 6.53
N VAL A 217 -2.36 -12.65 7.54
CA VAL A 217 -2.52 -12.12 8.90
C VAL A 217 -2.01 -10.68 8.98
N LEU A 218 -0.83 -10.41 8.42
CA LEU A 218 -0.22 -9.08 8.48
C LEU A 218 -1.02 -8.00 7.74
N GLU A 219 -1.68 -8.34 6.63
CA GLU A 219 -2.58 -7.43 5.94
C GLU A 219 -3.73 -6.99 6.86
N GLU A 220 -4.31 -7.93 7.60
CA GLU A 220 -5.44 -7.64 8.48
C GLU A 220 -4.99 -6.85 9.73
N LEU A 221 -3.84 -7.19 10.31
CA LEU A 221 -3.22 -6.41 11.37
C LEU A 221 -2.88 -4.99 10.90
N ALA A 222 -2.40 -4.83 9.66
CA ALA A 222 -2.12 -3.53 9.06
C ALA A 222 -3.40 -2.70 8.88
N LYS A 223 -4.49 -3.30 8.38
CA LYS A 223 -5.80 -2.63 8.28
C LYS A 223 -6.31 -2.19 9.65
N LYS A 224 -6.29 -3.09 10.65
CA LYS A 224 -6.66 -2.74 12.04
C LYS A 224 -5.76 -1.64 12.59
N THR A 225 -4.47 -1.61 12.27
CA THR A 225 -3.56 -0.53 12.69
C THR A 225 -3.96 0.82 12.08
N ILE A 226 -4.23 0.85 10.77
CA ILE A 226 -4.64 2.06 10.06
C ILE A 226 -5.96 2.60 10.64
N VAL A 227 -6.94 1.73 10.86
CA VAL A 227 -8.25 2.12 11.41
C VAL A 227 -8.16 2.53 12.88
N GLN A 228 -7.58 1.69 13.73
CA GLN A 228 -7.68 1.85 15.19
C GLN A 228 -6.58 2.73 15.79
N LYS A 229 -5.39 2.76 15.18
CA LYS A 229 -4.24 3.53 15.70
C LYS A 229 -3.95 4.78 14.90
N LEU A 230 -4.19 4.78 13.59
CA LEU A 230 -4.03 5.96 12.73
C LEU A 230 -5.35 6.70 12.45
N SER A 231 -6.49 6.14 12.89
CA SER A 231 -7.82 6.76 12.76
C SER A 231 -8.25 7.04 11.32
N VAL A 232 -7.87 6.17 10.37
CA VAL A 232 -8.32 6.26 8.96
C VAL A 232 -9.35 5.17 8.69
N GLN A 233 -10.60 5.55 8.45
CA GLN A 233 -11.70 4.60 8.20
C GLN A 233 -11.64 3.98 6.80
N GLU A 234 -12.21 2.78 6.61
CA GLU A 234 -12.23 2.10 5.29
C GLU A 234 -13.39 2.54 4.37
N SER A 235 -14.46 3.12 4.91
CA SER A 235 -15.64 3.50 4.13
C SER A 235 -15.61 4.95 3.67
N LEU A 236 -16.21 5.19 2.49
CA LEU A 236 -16.66 6.51 2.07
C LEU A 236 -17.77 7.03 3.00
#